data_AF-A0A5K0VDW0-F1
#
_entry.id   AF-A0A5K0VDW0-F1
#
_cell.length_a   1.000
_cell.length_b   1.000
_cell.length_c   1.000
_cell.angle_alpha   90.00
_cell.angle_beta   90.00
_cell.angle_gamma   90.00
#
_symmetry.space_group_name_H-M   'P 1'
#
loop_
_entity.id
_entity.type
_entity.pdbx_description
1 polymer ?
#
loop_
_entity_poly.entity_id
_entity_poly.type
_entity_poly.pdbx_seq_one_letter_code
_entity_poly.pdbx_strand_id
1 'polypeptide(L)'
;VLNRRAQIYQEHMKGIPLPTDHQAVIPCVTWQGLAKSIKRIYGQPLHYLTNVLMKQWDLARMETDVYHWPLDYIIHPCKAAATIWAIEEVHRLTCSHEHLANLWAADPMHSAFLDPLSNAQTT
;
A
#
# COMPACT_ATOMS: atom_id res chain seq x y z
N VAL A 1 -18.51 -13.76 8.69
CA VAL A 1 -18.61 -12.78 7.59
C VAL A 1 -17.25 -12.19 7.21
N LEU A 2 -16.48 -11.64 8.15
CA LEU A 2 -15.17 -11.03 7.86
C LEU A 2 -14.13 -11.98 7.26
N ASN A 3 -14.04 -13.22 7.76
CA ASN A 3 -13.09 -14.21 7.22
C ASN A 3 -13.28 -14.46 5.71
N ARG A 4 -14.52 -14.67 5.26
CA ARG A 4 -14.83 -14.83 3.82
C ARG A 4 -14.52 -13.57 2.99
N ARG A 5 -14.78 -12.38 3.54
CA ARG A 5 -14.43 -11.11 2.86
C ARG A 5 -12.91 -10.95 2.72
N ALA A 6 -12.17 -11.27 3.78
CA ALA A 6 -10.71 -11.23 3.76
C ALA A 6 -10.13 -12.24 2.80
N GLN A 7 -10.74 -13.42 2.69
CA GLN A 7 -10.34 -14.44 1.72
C GLN A 7 -10.47 -13.94 0.28
N ILE A 8 -11.66 -13.45 -0.11
CA ILE A 8 -11.91 -12.90 -1.44
C ILE A 8 -10.94 -11.75 -1.75
N TYR A 9 -10.70 -10.87 -0.76
CA TYR A 9 -9.76 -9.77 -0.89
C TYR A 9 -8.31 -10.25 -1.13
N GLN A 10 -7.81 -11.19 -0.32
CA GLN A 10 -6.45 -11.69 -0.44
C GLN A 10 -6.25 -12.44 -1.76
N GLU A 11 -7.22 -13.28 -2.16
CA GLU A 11 -7.20 -13.98 -3.45
C GLU A 11 -7.17 -13.00 -4.62
N HIS A 12 -7.97 -11.92 -4.55
CA HIS A 12 -7.96 -10.86 -5.56
C HIS A 12 -6.60 -10.15 -5.62
N MET A 13 -6.09 -9.64 -4.50
CA MET A 13 -4.82 -8.91 -4.46
C MET A 13 -3.63 -9.76 -4.92
N LYS A 14 -3.63 -11.06 -4.61
CA LYS A 14 -2.61 -12.02 -5.07
C LYS A 14 -2.63 -12.21 -6.60
N GLY A 15 -3.78 -12.05 -7.24
CA GLY A 15 -3.93 -12.16 -8.69
C GLY A 15 -3.46 -10.92 -9.48
N ILE A 16 -3.16 -9.80 -8.81
CA ILE A 16 -2.71 -8.57 -9.48
C ILE A 16 -1.18 -8.65 -9.68
N PRO A 17 -0.68 -8.66 -10.93
CA PRO A 17 0.75 -8.70 -11.18
C PRO A 17 1.41 -7.39 -10.75
N LEU A 18 2.62 -7.47 -10.20
CA LEU A 18 3.44 -6.28 -9.96
C LEU A 18 3.89 -5.69 -11.31
N PRO A 19 3.94 -4.36 -11.45
CA PRO A 19 4.54 -3.74 -12.63
C PRO A 19 5.99 -4.19 -12.81
N THR A 20 6.42 -4.41 -14.04
CA THR A 20 7.82 -4.79 -14.34
C THR A 20 8.71 -3.59 -14.63
N ASP A 21 8.11 -2.46 -15.03
CA ASP A 21 8.80 -1.19 -15.19
C ASP A 21 8.54 -0.31 -13.96
N HIS A 22 9.60 0.01 -13.23
CA HIS A 22 9.55 0.86 -12.03
C HIS A 22 10.31 2.18 -12.21
N GLN A 23 10.59 2.59 -13.45
CA GLN A 23 11.54 3.68 -13.72
C GLN A 23 10.99 5.08 -13.45
N ALA A 24 9.72 5.22 -13.08
CA ALA A 24 9.15 6.52 -12.76
C ALA A 24 9.79 7.11 -11.49
N VAL A 25 10.50 8.24 -11.63
CA VAL A 25 10.91 9.08 -10.51
C VAL A 25 9.69 9.86 -10.04
N ILE A 26 9.17 9.54 -8.86
CA ILE A 26 7.95 10.14 -8.31
C ILE A 26 8.33 11.02 -7.11
N PRO A 27 8.35 12.36 -7.26
CA PRO A 27 8.54 13.27 -6.13
C PRO A 27 7.46 13.04 -5.08
N CYS A 28 7.83 13.06 -3.81
CA CYS A 28 6.89 12.79 -2.73
C CYS A 28 7.29 13.44 -1.41
N VAL A 29 6.29 14.01 -0.73
CA VAL A 29 6.45 14.65 0.58
C VAL A 29 6.23 13.63 1.71
N THR A 30 5.34 12.65 1.49
CA THR A 30 4.93 11.64 2.49
C THR A 30 4.82 10.26 1.86
N TRP A 31 4.86 9.21 2.69
CA TRP A 31 4.69 7.82 2.25
C TRP A 31 3.29 7.57 1.68
N GLN A 32 2.24 8.08 2.34
CA GLN A 32 0.87 8.00 1.80
C GLN A 32 0.73 8.78 0.49
N GLY A 33 1.42 9.91 0.34
CA GLY A 33 1.45 10.69 -0.91
C GLY A 33 2.13 9.94 -2.06
N LEU A 34 3.24 9.26 -1.76
CA LEU A 34 3.93 8.38 -2.73
C LEU A 34 3.03 7.21 -3.13
N ALA A 35 2.43 6.53 -2.15
CA ALA A 35 1.50 5.42 -2.38
C ALA A 35 0.31 5.84 -3.26
N LYS A 36 -0.29 7.02 -3.01
CA LYS A 36 -1.35 7.58 -3.85
C LYS A 36 -0.87 7.83 -5.29
N SER A 37 0.34 8.33 -5.45
CA SER A 37 0.92 8.59 -6.77
C SER A 37 1.22 7.29 -7.53
N ILE A 38 1.73 6.26 -6.85
CA ILE A 38 1.94 4.92 -7.40
C ILE A 38 0.60 4.34 -7.91
N LYS A 39 -0.45 4.34 -7.09
CA LYS A 39 -1.77 3.84 -7.51
C LYS A 39 -2.27 4.51 -8.79
N ARG A 40 -2.11 5.84 -8.88
CA ARG A 40 -2.52 6.63 -10.04
C ARG A 40 -1.68 6.32 -11.30
N ILE A 41 -0.37 6.22 -11.16
CA ILE A 41 0.55 6.01 -12.29
C ILE A 41 0.42 4.59 -12.86
N TYR A 42 0.34 3.59 -11.99
CA TYR A 42 0.32 2.18 -12.39
C TYR A 42 -1.10 1.62 -12.55
N GLY A 43 -2.14 2.37 -12.16
CA GLY A 43 -3.53 1.95 -12.28
C GLY A 43 -3.89 0.73 -11.43
N GLN A 44 -3.12 0.46 -10.37
CA GLN A 44 -3.30 -0.70 -9.50
C GLN A 44 -3.56 -0.29 -8.05
N PRO A 45 -4.39 -1.05 -7.31
CA PRO A 45 -4.54 -0.86 -5.87
C PRO A 45 -3.26 -1.29 -5.13
N LEU A 46 -3.08 -0.76 -3.92
CA LEU A 46 -2.12 -1.30 -2.96
C LEU A 46 -2.85 -2.12 -1.90
N HIS A 47 -2.12 -3.07 -1.32
CA HIS A 47 -2.63 -3.94 -0.29
C HIS A 47 -3.00 -3.16 0.99
N TYR A 48 -3.99 -3.66 1.72
CA TYR A 48 -4.47 -3.11 3.00
C TYR A 48 -3.31 -2.85 3.96
N LEU A 49 -2.47 -3.87 4.16
CA LEU A 49 -1.29 -3.77 5.03
C LEU A 49 -0.27 -2.74 4.54
N THR A 50 -0.11 -2.59 3.22
CA THR A 50 0.77 -1.57 2.64
C THR A 50 0.22 -0.18 2.95
N ASN A 51 -1.07 0.07 2.72
CA ASN A 51 -1.71 1.35 3.05
C ASN A 51 -1.62 1.69 4.54
N VAL A 52 -1.85 0.70 5.43
CA VAL A 52 -1.68 0.86 6.88
C VAL A 52 -0.24 1.22 7.22
N LEU A 53 0.74 0.52 6.64
CA LEU A 53 2.16 0.76 6.91
C LEU A 53 2.61 2.16 6.43
N MET A 54 2.15 2.62 5.27
CA MET A 54 2.46 3.98 4.79
C MET A 54 1.98 5.04 5.77
N LYS A 55 0.77 4.87 6.33
CA LYS A 55 0.25 5.77 7.38
C LYS A 55 1.10 5.68 8.65
N GLN A 56 1.47 4.48 9.09
CA GLN A 56 2.31 4.30 10.28
C GLN A 56 3.68 4.96 10.11
N TRP A 57 4.30 4.86 8.95
CA TRP A 57 5.57 5.53 8.68
C TRP A 57 5.45 7.06 8.63
N ASP A 58 4.35 7.60 8.10
CA ASP A 58 4.11 9.04 8.17
C ASP A 58 3.89 9.52 9.62
N LEU A 59 3.16 8.76 10.43
CA LEU A 59 2.94 9.07 11.85
C LEU A 59 4.24 8.98 12.65
N ALA A 60 5.03 7.93 12.45
CA ALA A 60 6.31 7.75 13.15
C ALA A 60 7.30 8.89 12.86
N ARG A 61 7.19 9.55 11.70
CA ARG A 61 8.01 10.72 11.37
C ARG A 61 7.64 11.95 12.18
N MET A 62 6.39 12.10 12.65
CA MET A 62 5.93 13.28 13.40
C MET A 62 6.70 13.51 14.70
N GLU A 63 7.28 12.46 15.25
CA GLU A 63 8.03 12.48 16.51
C GLU A 63 9.53 12.70 16.29
N THR A 64 9.95 13.13 15.10
CA THR A 64 11.36 13.27 14.73
C THR A 64 11.70 14.69 14.31
N ASP A 65 12.97 15.06 14.47
CA ASP A 65 13.50 16.36 14.03
C ASP A 65 13.37 16.57 12.52
N VAL A 66 13.21 15.48 11.74
CA VAL A 66 13.11 15.54 10.29
C VAL A 66 11.67 15.56 9.76
N TYR A 67 10.67 15.64 10.64
CA TYR A 67 9.26 15.64 10.24
C TYR A 67 8.90 16.68 9.18
N HIS A 68 9.50 17.87 9.28
CA HIS A 68 9.22 19.01 8.41
C HIS A 68 9.84 18.88 7.01
N TRP A 69 10.80 17.97 6.82
CA TRP A 69 11.42 17.77 5.52
C TRP A 69 10.52 16.90 4.62
N PRO A 70 10.41 17.22 3.33
CA PRO A 70 9.80 16.30 2.36
C PRO A 70 10.49 14.93 2.37
N LEU A 71 9.72 13.85 2.14
CA LEU A 71 10.26 12.49 2.13
C LEU A 71 11.39 12.32 1.11
N ASP A 72 11.25 12.92 -0.07
CA ASP A 72 12.23 12.88 -1.16
C ASP A 72 13.54 13.61 -0.86
N TYR A 73 13.59 14.45 0.18
CA TYR A 73 14.84 15.04 0.70
C TYR A 73 15.59 14.08 1.63
N ILE A 74 14.89 13.14 2.25
CA ILE A 74 15.45 12.17 3.20
C ILE A 74 15.82 10.86 2.48
N ILE A 75 14.94 10.40 1.60
CA ILE A 75 15.07 9.13 0.87
C ILE A 75 14.87 9.39 -0.61
N HIS A 76 15.85 8.98 -1.41
CA HIS A 76 15.76 9.11 -2.87
C HIS A 76 14.46 8.48 -3.41
N PRO A 77 13.67 9.19 -4.24
CA PRO A 77 12.36 8.74 -4.73
C PRO A 77 12.33 7.31 -5.27
N CYS A 78 13.32 6.91 -6.09
CA CYS A 78 13.38 5.55 -6.62
C CYS A 78 13.54 4.48 -5.53
N LYS A 79 14.29 4.78 -4.45
CA LYS A 79 14.44 3.86 -3.33
C LYS A 79 13.13 3.75 -2.56
N ALA A 80 12.48 4.88 -2.29
CA ALA A 80 11.18 4.89 -1.61
C ALA A 80 10.11 4.11 -2.41
N ALA A 81 10.03 4.32 -3.72
CA ALA A 81 9.11 3.58 -4.58
C ALA A 81 9.43 2.08 -4.63
N ALA A 82 10.71 1.72 -4.78
CA ALA A 82 11.14 0.32 -4.73
C ALA A 82 10.82 -0.36 -3.39
N THR A 83 10.96 0.36 -2.28
CA THR A 83 10.57 -0.13 -0.95
C THR A 83 9.08 -0.43 -0.87
N ILE A 84 8.21 0.44 -1.39
CA ILE A 84 6.77 0.18 -1.42
C ILE A 84 6.48 -1.08 -2.25
N TRP A 85 7.09 -1.22 -3.42
CA TRP A 85 6.86 -2.39 -4.26
C TRP A 85 7.34 -3.70 -3.63
N ALA A 86 8.51 -3.71 -2.99
CA ALA A 86 9.02 -4.88 -2.30
C ALA A 86 8.09 -5.31 -1.15
N ILE A 87 7.52 -4.36 -0.41
CA ILE A 87 6.58 -4.65 0.68
C ILE A 87 5.22 -5.09 0.13
N GLU A 88 4.75 -4.45 -0.94
CA GLU A 88 3.52 -4.83 -1.64
C GLU A 88 3.59 -6.28 -2.13
N GLU A 89 4.74 -6.70 -2.67
CA GLU A 89 4.99 -8.10 -3.05
C GLU A 89 4.83 -9.06 -1.87
N VAL A 90 5.49 -8.76 -0.74
CA VAL A 90 5.38 -9.56 0.48
C VAL A 90 3.91 -9.66 0.92
N HIS A 91 3.19 -8.54 0.96
CA HIS A 91 1.81 -8.53 1.40
C HIS A 91 0.85 -9.29 0.46
N ARG A 92 1.01 -9.14 -0.86
CA ARG A 92 0.20 -9.86 -1.86
C ARG A 92 0.44 -11.38 -1.80
N LEU A 93 1.69 -11.80 -1.62
CA LEU A 93 2.07 -13.21 -1.76
C LEU A 93 2.00 -14.02 -0.47
N THR A 94 2.23 -13.39 0.69
CA THR A 94 2.48 -14.11 1.96
C THR A 94 1.40 -13.92 3.02
N CYS A 95 0.54 -12.89 2.91
CA CYS A 95 -0.46 -12.62 3.93
C CYS A 95 -1.58 -13.67 3.93
N SER A 96 -1.95 -14.17 5.11
CA SER A 96 -3.11 -15.05 5.25
C SER A 96 -4.40 -14.25 5.43
N HIS A 97 -5.50 -14.74 4.84
CA HIS A 97 -6.80 -14.09 5.00
C HIS A 97 -7.32 -14.15 6.44
N GLU A 98 -6.92 -15.14 7.23
CA GLU A 98 -7.27 -15.23 8.66
C GLU A 98 -6.63 -14.09 9.46
N HIS A 99 -5.37 -13.77 9.17
CA HIS A 99 -4.68 -12.64 9.78
C HIS A 99 -5.39 -11.32 9.46
N LEU A 100 -5.75 -11.11 8.19
CA LEU A 100 -6.54 -9.94 7.77
C LEU A 100 -7.89 -9.85 8.46
N ALA A 101 -8.61 -10.98 8.57
CA ALA A 101 -9.92 -11.01 9.21
C ALA A 101 -9.83 -10.59 10.69
N ASN A 102 -8.79 -11.02 11.39
CA ASN A 102 -8.54 -10.64 12.77
C ASN A 102 -8.22 -9.14 12.89
N LEU A 103 -7.40 -8.60 12.00
CA LEU A 103 -7.12 -7.16 11.96
C LEU A 103 -8.38 -6.33 11.68
N TRP A 104 -9.19 -6.73 10.70
CA TRP A 104 -10.44 -6.03 10.37
C TRP A 104 -11.50 -6.14 11.46
N ALA A 105 -11.49 -7.21 12.25
CA ALA A 105 -12.36 -7.34 13.41
C ALA A 105 -11.92 -6.39 14.54
N ALA A 106 -10.61 -6.15 14.69
CA ALA A 106 -10.05 -5.26 15.69
C ALA A 106 -10.17 -3.77 15.31
N ASP A 107 -10.23 -3.44 14.01
CA ASP A 107 -10.33 -2.06 13.52
C ASP A 107 -11.66 -1.81 12.76
N PRO A 108 -12.64 -1.13 13.38
CA PRO A 108 -13.88 -0.74 12.72
C PRO A 108 -13.67 0.16 11.49
N MET A 109 -12.55 0.89 11.42
CA MET A 109 -12.21 1.82 10.33
C MET A 109 -11.32 1.19 9.26
N HIS A 110 -11.10 -0.13 9.27
CA HIS A 110 -10.22 -0.82 8.31
C HIS A 110 -10.58 -0.54 6.84
N SER A 111 -11.86 -0.27 6.55
CA SER A 111 -12.34 0.02 5.20
C SER A 111 -11.71 1.27 4.58
N ALA A 112 -11.21 2.22 5.39
CA ALA A 112 -10.52 3.41 4.90
C ALA A 112 -9.18 3.09 4.22
N PHE A 113 -8.62 1.91 4.44
CA PHE A 113 -7.35 1.45 3.86
C PHE A 113 -7.53 0.45 2.71
N LEU A 114 -8.77 0.09 2.40
CA LEU A 114 -9.09 -0.73 1.24
C LEU A 114 -9.20 0.17 0.02
N ASP A 115 -8.27 0.01 -0.92
CA ASP A 115 -8.40 0.64 -2.22
C ASP A 115 -9.57 0.01 -3.00
N PRO A 116 -10.30 0.80 -3.81
CA PRO A 116 -11.34 0.26 -4.66
C PRO A 116 -10.73 -0.74 -5.63
N LEU A 117 -11.37 -1.90 -5.76
CA LEU A 117 -10.95 -2.90 -6.74
C LEU A 117 -11.15 -2.30 -8.13
N SER A 118 -10.08 -2.16 -8.90
CA SER A 118 -10.18 -1.69 -10.28
C SER A 118 -10.86 -2.76 -11.12
N ASN A 119 -11.98 -2.42 -11.76
CA ASN A 119 -12.60 -3.26 -12.81
C ASN A 119 -11.71 -3.24 -14.07
N ALA A 120 -10.59 -3.96 -14.05
CA ALA A 120 -9.80 -4.20 -15.26
C ALA A 120 -10.22 -5.53 -15.91
N GLN A 121 -11.48 -5.59 -16.34
CA GLN A 121 -11.97 -6.47 -17.40
C GLN A 121 -13.09 -5.72 -18.15
N THR A 122 -12.71 -4.74 -18.96
CA THR A 122 -13.53 -4.28 -20.09
C THR A 122 -12.63 -3.51 -21.04
N THR A 123 -12.02 -4.24 -21.97
CA THR A 123 -11.99 -4.06 -23.45
C THR A 123 -10.80 -4.81 -24.01
#